data_AF-A0A4U3M6Q6-F1
#
_entry.id   AF-A0A4U3M6Q6-F1
#
_cell.length_a   1.000
_cell.length_b   1.000
_cell.length_c   1.000
_cell.angle_alpha   90.00
_cell.angle_beta   90.00
_cell.angle_gamma   90.00
#
_symmetry.space_group_name_H-M   'P 1'
#
loop_
_entity.id
_entity.type
_entity.pdbx_description
1 polymer ?
#
loop_
_entity_poly.entity_id
_entity_poly.type
_entity_poly.pdbx_seq_one_letter_code
_entity_poly.pdbx_strand_id
1 'polypeptide(L)' 'MTDYKEIATPSRTKEILKKHGFSFKKSLGQNFLTEPNILRKIVETAGINQQTNVVEVGPGIGALTEQL' A
#
# COMPACT_ATOMS: atom_id res chain seq x y z
N MET A 1 11.15 12.78 17.27
CA MET A 1 10.77 11.44 16.76
C MET A 1 9.69 11.68 15.72
N THR A 2 9.93 11.34 14.46
CA THR A 2 8.89 11.42 13.43
C THR A 2 7.90 10.29 13.67
N ASP A 3 6.62 10.63 13.91
CA ASP A 3 5.51 9.68 13.92
C ASP A 3 5.38 9.04 12.53
N TYR A 4 6.06 7.92 12.32
CA TYR A 4 5.92 7.14 11.10
C TYR A 4 4.54 6.48 11.11
N LYS A 5 3.73 6.80 10.10
CA LYS A 5 2.43 6.19 9.85
C LYS A 5 2.50 5.45 8.52
N GLU A 6 2.26 4.14 8.57
CA GLU A 6 2.17 3.29 7.39
C GLU A 6 1.12 3.83 6.41
N ILE A 7 1.42 3.70 5.12
CA ILE A 7 0.57 4.14 4.02
C ILE A 7 -0.81 3.50 4.14
N ALA A 8 -0.82 2.20 4.45
CA ALA A 8 -2.00 1.36 4.55
C ALA A 8 -2.83 1.60 5.83
N THR A 9 -2.93 2.83 6.33
CA THR A 9 -3.93 3.19 7.36
C THR A 9 -5.00 4.10 6.76
N PRO A 10 -6.28 4.02 7.18
CA PRO A 10 -7.33 4.81 6.56
C PRO A 10 -7.09 6.32 6.64
N SER A 11 -6.49 6.79 7.74
CA SER A 11 -6.15 8.20 7.93
C SER A 11 -5.01 8.64 7.02
N ARG A 12 -3.90 7.87 6.96
CA ARG A 12 -2.74 8.19 6.13
C ARG A 12 -3.04 8.10 4.65
N THR A 13 -3.76 7.07 4.22
CA THR A 13 -4.24 6.92 2.84
C THR A 13 -5.04 8.17 2.43
N LYS A 14 -6.04 8.59 3.23
CA LYS A 14 -6.83 9.80 2.94
C LYS A 14 -5.97 11.07 2.88
N GLU A 15 -4.98 11.20 3.77
CA GLU A 15 -4.05 12.33 3.78
C GLU A 15 -3.24 12.41 2.48
N ILE A 16 -2.65 11.28 2.04
CA ILE A 16 -1.87 11.19 0.81
C ILE A 16 -2.73 11.54 -0.40
N LEU A 17 -3.92 10.94 -0.51
CA LEU A 17 -4.83 11.19 -1.63
C LEU A 17 -5.23 12.68 -1.71
N LYS A 18 -5.57 13.28 -0.56
CA LYS A 18 -5.92 14.71 -0.48
C LYS A 18 -4.74 15.60 -0.87
N LYS A 19 -3.54 15.31 -0.35
CA LYS A 19 -2.33 16.09 -0.62
C LYS A 19 -1.99 16.15 -2.11
N HIS A 20 -2.21 15.06 -2.83
CA HIS A 20 -1.89 14.95 -4.26
C HIS A 20 -3.09 15.24 -5.18
N GLY A 21 -4.24 15.64 -4.63
CA GLY A 21 -5.46 15.86 -5.42
C GLY A 21 -5.92 14.60 -6.16
N PHE A 22 -5.57 13.41 -5.66
CA PHE A 22 -5.84 12.15 -6.33
C PHE A 22 -7.25 11.66 -5.99
N SER A 23 -7.99 11.27 -7.02
CA SER A 23 -9.28 10.62 -6.90
C SER A 23 -9.25 9.23 -7.51
N PHE A 24 -10.03 8.32 -6.91
CA PHE A 24 -10.16 6.96 -7.40
C PHE A 24 -10.86 6.94 -8.75
N LYS A 25 -10.29 6.21 -9.71
CA LYS A 25 -10.97 5.89 -10.96
C LYS A 25 -11.53 4.48 -10.88
N LYS A 26 -12.82 4.36 -10.54
CA LYS A 26 -13.53 3.06 -10.49
C LYS A 26 -13.47 2.30 -11.82
N SER A 27 -13.48 3.03 -12.94
CA SER A 27 -13.32 2.45 -14.28
C SER A 27 -11.98 1.75 -14.50
N LEU A 28 -10.96 2.07 -13.69
CA LEU A 28 -9.64 1.42 -13.72
C LEU A 28 -9.50 0.34 -12.64
N GLY A 29 -10.56 -0.01 -11.91
CA GLY A 29 -10.53 -1.04 -10.87
C GLY A 29 -9.73 -0.68 -9.62
N GLN A 30 -9.41 0.60 -9.40
CA GLN A 30 -8.56 1.03 -8.28
C GLN A 30 -9.27 0.87 -6.92
N ASN A 31 -8.70 0.02 -6.06
CA ASN A 31 -9.07 -0.15 -4.65
C ASN A 31 -7.78 -0.14 -3.82
N PHE A 32 -7.67 0.70 -2.78
CA PHE A 32 -6.46 0.74 -1.94
C PHE A 32 -6.63 -0.10 -0.68
N LEU A 33 -5.59 -0.84 -0.33
CA LEU A 33 -5.48 -1.55 0.94
C LEU A 33 -5.21 -0.54 2.06
N THR A 34 -6.00 -0.60 3.12
CA THR A 34 -5.92 0.34 4.25
C THR A 34 -5.86 -0.38 5.60
N GLU A 35 -5.31 -1.59 5.65
CA GLU A 35 -5.11 -2.33 6.89
C GLU A 35 -3.73 -3.01 6.92
N PRO A 36 -2.74 -2.50 7.69
CA PRO A 36 -1.34 -2.93 7.57
C PRO A 36 -1.13 -4.42 7.81
N ASN A 37 -1.89 -5.01 8.74
CA ASN A 37 -1.77 -6.43 9.06
C ASN A 37 -2.17 -7.34 7.90
N ILE A 38 -3.07 -6.91 7.01
CA ILE A 38 -3.40 -7.67 5.81
C ILE A 38 -2.24 -7.67 4.83
N LEU A 39 -1.53 -6.53 4.69
CA LEU A 39 -0.40 -6.44 3.77
C LEU A 39 0.76 -7.33 4.24
N ARG A 40 1.08 -7.30 5.54
CA ARG A 40 2.09 -8.22 6.12
C ARG A 40 1.75 -9.68 5.85
N LYS A 41 0.48 -10.07 6.02
CA LYS A 41 0.01 -11.44 5.71
C LYS A 41 0.14 -11.78 4.23
N ILE A 42 -0.08 -10.83 3.32
CA ILE A 42 0.13 -11.06 1.87
C ILE A 42 1.60 -11.37 1.60
N VAL A 43 2.53 -10.57 2.13
CA VAL A 43 3.98 -10.74 1.96
C VAL A 43 4.44 -12.08 2.56
N GLU A 44 3.99 -12.39 3.78
CA GLU A 44 4.29 -13.65 4.48
C GLU A 44 3.76 -14.86 3.71
N THR A 45 2.50 -14.82 3.25
CA THR A 45 1.88 -15.91 2.49
C THR A 45 2.57 -16.13 1.15
N ALA A 46 3.07 -15.06 0.53
CA ALA A 46 3.83 -15.12 -0.72
C ALA A 46 5.27 -15.64 -0.52
N GLY A 47 5.72 -15.85 0.72
CA GLY A 47 7.07 -16.34 1.04
C GLY A 47 8.19 -15.38 0.64
N ILE A 48 7.87 -14.08 0.53
CA ILE A 48 8.81 -13.06 0.08
C ILE A 48 9.84 -12.80 1.18
N ASN A 49 11.11 -12.76 0.80
CA ASN A 49 12.21 -12.46 1.69
C ASN A 49 13.25 -11.57 0.98
N GLN A 50 14.34 -11.25 1.67
CA GLN A 50 15.39 -10.34 1.18
C GLN A 50 16.11 -10.80 -0.10
N GLN A 51 15.95 -12.06 -0.52
CA GLN A 51 16.51 -12.62 -1.75
C GLN A 51 15.48 -12.69 -2.89
N THR A 52 14.22 -12.32 -2.62
CA THR A 52 13.15 -12.37 -3.60
C THR A 52 13.13 -11.10 -4.44
N ASN A 53 13.30 -11.23 -5.76
CA ASN A 53 12.99 -10.15 -6.69
C ASN A 53 11.48 -10.13 -6.95
N VAL A 54 10.81 -9.00 -6.68
CA VAL A 54 9.35 -8.87 -6.80
C VAL A 54 8.99 -8.03 -8.01
N VAL A 55 7.98 -8.47 -8.76
CA VAL A 55 7.29 -7.66 -9.77
C VAL A 55 5.89 -7.36 -9.27
N GLU A 56 5.65 -6.11 -8.90
CA GLU A 56 4.33 -5.63 -8.47
C GLU A 56 3.56 -5.01 -9.65
N VAL A 57 2.31 -5.42 -9.84
CA VAL A 57 1.42 -4.87 -10.87
C VAL A 57 0.32 -4.06 -10.19
N GLY A 58 0.26 -2.76 -10.50
CA GLY A 58 -0.74 -1.85 -9.92
C GLY A 58 -0.44 -1.44 -8.47
N PRO A 59 0.73 -0.82 -8.19
CA PRO A 59 1.16 -0.49 -6.82
C PRO A 59 0.26 0.54 -6.11
N GLY A 60 -0.58 1.24 -6.86
CA GLY A 60 -1.46 2.26 -6.31
C GLY A 60 -0.69 3.40 -5.68
N ILE A 61 -0.94 3.67 -4.40
CA ILE A 61 -0.17 4.66 -3.60
C ILE A 61 1.07 4.06 -2.92
N GLY A 62 1.44 2.82 -3.25
CA GLY A 62 2.62 2.14 -2.70
C GLY A 62 2.38 1.41 -1.38
N ALA A 63 1.13 1.09 -1.04
CA ALA A 63 0.80 0.48 0.25
C ALA A 63 1.45 -0.90 0.41
N LEU A 64 1.37 -1.76 -0.61
CA LEU A 64 2.03 -3.08 -0.62
C LEU A 64 3.52 -2.95 -0.90
N THR A 65 3.91 -2.04 -1.79
CA THR A 65 5.31 -1.70 -2.04
C THR A 65 6.09 -1.34 -0.78
N GLU A 66 5.45 -0.70 0.21
CA GLU A 66 6.08 -0.37 1.51
C GLU A 66 6.42 -1.60 2.36
N GLN A 67 5.78 -2.75 2.09
CA GLN A 67 5.93 -3.98 2.87
C GLN A 67 6.76 -5.06 2.15
N LEU A 68 7.03 -4.88 0.86
CA LEU A 68 7.83 -5.78 0.01
C LEU A 68 9.32 -5.53 0.22
#